data_AF-A0A853C322-F1
#
_entry.id   AF-A0A853C322-F1
#
_cell.length_a   1.000
_cell.length_b   1.000
_cell.length_c   1.000
_cell.angle_alpha   90.00
_cell.angle_beta   90.00
_cell.angle_gamma   90.00
#
_symmetry.space_group_name_H-M   'P 1'
#
loop_
_entity.id
_entity.type
_entity.pdbx_description
1 polymer ?
#
loop_
_entity_poly.entity_id
_entity_poly.type
_entity_poly.pdbx_seq_one_letter_code
_entity_poly.pdbx_strand_id
1 'polypeptide(L)'
;MRVVEKAHADLVLYVSNQSFDDEEVRLTVAVDGVTVVDGDFFVEDQHNWVSFPLSLSPGDHDITAESDTGAEMIESFRVPGDRMRFAIIDHWGEDGSADLEWTFHRQPVAFG
;
A
#
# COMPACT_ATOMS: atom_id res chain seq x y z
N MET A 1 -9.87 11.85 5.30
CA MET A 1 -8.53 11.28 5.12
C MET A 1 -7.70 12.18 4.21
N ARG A 2 -6.37 12.22 4.39
CA ARG A 2 -5.40 12.85 3.46
C ARG A 2 -3.99 12.28 3.67
N VAL A 3 -3.12 12.42 2.66
CA VAL A 3 -1.67 12.21 2.80
C VAL A 3 -1.06 13.31 3.67
N VAL A 4 -0.15 12.95 4.58
CA VAL A 4 0.46 13.84 5.57
C VAL A 4 1.95 13.51 5.76
N GLU A 5 2.65 14.36 6.51
CA GLU A 5 3.96 14.02 7.07
C GLU A 5 3.86 12.84 8.05
N LYS A 6 4.88 11.96 8.07
CA LYS A 6 4.89 10.73 8.91
C LYS A 6 4.63 10.99 10.40
N ALA A 7 5.07 12.13 10.94
CA ALA A 7 4.86 12.49 12.34
C ALA A 7 3.37 12.69 12.72
N HIS A 8 2.49 12.87 11.73
CA HIS A 8 1.06 13.08 11.91
C HIS A 8 0.23 11.91 11.37
N ALA A 9 0.85 10.79 11.01
CA ALA A 9 0.19 9.68 10.37
C ALA A 9 -0.45 8.72 11.37
N ASP A 10 -1.64 8.25 11.03
CA ASP A 10 -2.37 7.18 11.71
C ASP A 10 -2.07 5.82 11.07
N LEU A 11 -1.78 5.82 9.76
CA LEU A 11 -1.29 4.69 8.98
C LEU A 11 -0.10 5.14 8.13
N VAL A 12 0.99 4.38 8.13
CA VAL A 12 2.03 4.49 7.09
C VAL A 12 1.83 3.34 6.13
N LEU A 13 1.31 3.66 4.94
CA LEU A 13 1.18 2.72 3.84
C LEU A 13 2.51 2.68 3.06
N TYR A 14 3.01 1.50 2.76
CA TYR A 14 4.09 1.28 1.81
C TYR A 14 3.50 0.62 0.56
N VAL A 15 3.92 1.07 -0.62
CA VAL A 15 3.51 0.49 -1.89
C VAL A 15 4.74 0.15 -2.70
N SER A 16 4.71 -1.00 -3.37
CA SER A 16 5.86 -1.57 -4.03
C SER A 16 5.50 -2.33 -5.30
N ASN A 17 6.42 -2.29 -6.26
CA ASN A 17 6.50 -3.33 -7.28
C ASN A 17 7.58 -4.33 -6.88
N GLN A 18 7.21 -5.59 -6.69
CA GLN A 18 8.11 -6.70 -6.39
C GLN A 18 8.22 -7.68 -7.56
N SER A 19 7.64 -7.37 -8.73
CA SER A 19 7.65 -8.24 -9.90
C SER A 19 8.84 -7.96 -10.80
N PHE A 20 9.74 -8.93 -11.04
CA PHE A 20 10.74 -8.81 -12.11
C PHE A 20 10.15 -9.03 -13.51
N ASP A 21 8.97 -9.63 -13.60
CA ASP A 21 8.27 -9.84 -14.87
C ASP A 21 7.63 -8.54 -15.37
N ASP A 22 7.35 -7.60 -14.46
CA ASP A 22 6.79 -6.27 -14.75
C ASP A 22 7.79 -5.20 -14.33
N GLU A 23 8.65 -4.75 -15.26
CA GLU A 23 9.68 -3.73 -14.98
C GLU A 23 9.10 -2.44 -14.36
N GLU A 24 7.87 -2.09 -14.74
CA GLU A 24 7.08 -0.96 -14.27
C GLU A 24 5.61 -1.39 -14.17
N VAL A 25 4.92 -1.01 -13.09
CA VAL A 25 3.48 -1.23 -12.89
C VAL A 25 2.84 0.07 -12.40
N ARG A 26 1.67 0.40 -12.94
CA ARG A 26 0.87 1.50 -12.38
C ARG A 26 -0.04 0.96 -11.30
N LEU A 27 0.03 1.54 -10.11
CA LEU A 27 -0.82 1.18 -8.98
C LEU A 27 -1.72 2.34 -8.58
N THR A 28 -3.03 2.04 -8.46
CA THR A 28 -4.02 2.94 -7.87
C THR A 28 -4.49 2.34 -6.55
N VAL A 29 -4.36 3.11 -5.47
CA VAL A 29 -4.82 2.69 -4.13
C VAL A 29 -5.78 3.72 -3.58
N ALA A 30 -6.93 3.26 -3.08
CA ALA A 30 -7.94 4.08 -2.42
C ALA A 30 -8.26 3.54 -1.03
N VAL A 31 -8.52 4.44 -0.09
CA VAL A 31 -9.04 4.09 1.23
C VAL A 31 -10.38 4.79 1.40
N ASP A 32 -11.40 4.04 1.82
CA ASP A 32 -12.80 4.49 1.86
C ASP A 32 -13.26 5.18 0.55
N GLY A 33 -12.78 4.67 -0.60
CA GLY A 33 -13.07 5.21 -1.93
C GLY A 33 -12.35 6.51 -2.31
N VAL A 34 -11.43 7.01 -1.48
CA VAL A 34 -10.59 8.17 -1.79
C VAL A 34 -9.20 7.71 -2.21
N THR A 35 -8.80 8.03 -3.44
CA THR A 35 -7.46 7.73 -3.97
C THR A 35 -6.37 8.41 -3.15
N VAL A 36 -5.42 7.61 -2.66
CA VAL A 36 -4.24 8.04 -1.89
C VAL A 36 -2.93 7.75 -2.61
N VAL A 37 -2.95 6.82 -3.58
CA VAL A 37 -1.85 6.51 -4.49
C VAL A 37 -2.42 6.39 -5.90
N ASP A 38 -1.77 7.04 -6.85
CA ASP A 38 -1.94 6.84 -8.29
C ASP A 38 -0.59 7.17 -8.92
N GLY A 39 0.17 6.13 -9.29
CA GLY A 39 1.52 6.32 -9.80
C GLY A 39 2.17 5.03 -10.28
N ASP A 40 3.31 5.23 -10.93
CA ASP A 40 4.11 4.17 -11.55
C ASP A 40 5.22 3.71 -10.60
N PHE A 41 5.43 2.39 -10.51
CA PHE A 41 6.37 1.75 -9.60
C PHE A 41 7.29 0.81 -10.38
N PHE A 42 8.58 1.11 -10.38
CA PHE A 42 9.62 0.27 -11.00
C PHE A 42 10.10 -0.78 -10.02
N VAL A 43 10.29 -2.04 -10.43
CA VAL A 43 10.73 -3.13 -9.52
C VAL A 43 12.08 -2.87 -8.84
N GLU A 44 13.00 -2.20 -9.53
CA GLU A 44 14.38 -1.97 -9.08
C GLU A 44 15.06 -3.25 -8.56
N ASP A 45 15.44 -3.30 -7.28
CA ASP A 45 16.05 -4.45 -6.61
C ASP A 45 15.10 -5.16 -5.64
N GLN A 46 13.78 -4.94 -5.77
CA GLN A 46 12.74 -5.43 -4.87
C GLN A 46 12.84 -4.90 -3.42
N HIS A 47 13.61 -3.83 -3.15
CA HIS A 47 13.63 -3.14 -1.85
C HIS A 47 13.18 -1.67 -1.96
N ASN A 48 12.24 -1.41 -2.86
CA ASN A 48 11.81 -0.12 -3.39
C ASN A 48 10.51 0.44 -2.76
N TRP A 49 10.19 0.06 -1.52
CA TRP A 49 8.97 0.51 -0.85
C TRP A 49 8.85 2.04 -0.78
N VAL A 50 7.80 2.58 -1.41
CA VAL A 50 7.46 4.02 -1.34
C VAL A 50 6.44 4.23 -0.23
N SER A 51 6.73 5.13 0.70
CA SER A 51 5.85 5.40 1.85
C SER A 51 4.85 6.52 1.60
N PHE A 52 3.59 6.28 1.93
CA PHE A 52 2.47 7.22 1.93
C PHE A 52 1.90 7.31 3.35
N PRO A 53 2.31 8.29 4.16
CA PRO A 53 1.75 8.49 5.49
C PRO A 53 0.34 9.11 5.39
N LEU A 54 -0.65 8.47 6.00
CA LEU A 54 -2.07 8.84 5.91
C LEU A 54 -2.59 9.24 7.28
N SER A 55 -3.39 10.32 7.32
CA SER A 55 -4.21 10.65 8.48
C SER A 55 -5.63 10.12 8.31
N LEU A 56 -6.06 9.30 9.28
CA LEU A 56 -7.31 8.55 9.31
C LEU A 56 -8.02 8.78 10.64
N SER A 57 -9.35 8.83 10.61
CA SER A 57 -10.12 8.80 11.85
C SER A 57 -9.95 7.45 12.55
N PRO A 58 -10.12 7.36 13.88
CA PRO A 58 -10.23 6.07 14.55
C PRO A 58 -11.47 5.32 14.03
N GLY A 59 -11.34 4.04 13.69
CA GLY A 59 -12.44 3.27 13.12
C GLY A 59 -12.01 2.14 12.21
N ASP A 60 -13.00 1.46 11.64
CA ASP A 60 -12.83 0.50 10.55
C ASP A 60 -12.79 1.26 9.21
N HIS A 61 -11.90 0.81 8.32
CA HIS A 61 -11.63 1.38 7.01
C HIS A 61 -11.49 0.26 5.99
N ASP A 62 -11.84 0.56 4.74
CA ASP A 62 -11.59 -0.32 3.62
C ASP A 62 -10.48 0.24 2.74
N ILE A 63 -9.60 -0.62 2.25
CA ILE A 63 -8.58 -0.29 1.26
C ILE A 63 -8.83 -1.11 0.00
N THR A 64 -8.72 -0.46 -1.15
CA THR A 64 -8.76 -1.09 -2.46
C THR A 64 -7.50 -0.75 -3.21
N ALA A 65 -6.96 -1.70 -3.95
CA ALA A 65 -5.83 -1.50 -4.83
C ALA A 65 -6.06 -2.18 -6.17
N GLU A 66 -5.61 -1.53 -7.23
CA GLU A 66 -5.69 -2.01 -8.60
C GLU A 66 -4.35 -1.73 -9.30
N SER A 67 -3.98 -2.62 -10.21
CA SER A 67 -2.82 -2.50 -11.08
C SER A 67 -3.26 -2.46 -12.55
N ASP A 68 -2.44 -1.87 -13.42
CA ASP A 68 -2.68 -1.89 -14.87
C ASP A 68 -2.43 -3.26 -15.53
N THR A 69 -1.88 -4.22 -14.78
CA THR A 69 -1.83 -5.65 -15.13
C THR A 69 -3.18 -6.37 -14.91
N GLY A 70 -4.11 -5.72 -14.18
CA GLY A 70 -5.44 -6.23 -13.89
C GLY A 70 -5.56 -6.96 -12.55
N ALA A 71 -4.51 -6.96 -11.71
CA ALA A 71 -4.62 -7.43 -10.33
C ALA A 71 -5.42 -6.43 -9.49
N GLU A 72 -6.34 -6.94 -8.67
CA GLU A 72 -7.25 -6.17 -7.82
C GLU A 72 -7.24 -6.76 -6.39
N MET A 73 -7.35 -5.91 -5.38
CA MET A 73 -7.43 -6.32 -3.97
C MET A 73 -8.35 -5.39 -3.17
N ILE A 74 -9.11 -5.98 -2.24
CA ILE A 74 -9.97 -5.26 -1.29
C ILE A 74 -9.77 -5.87 0.09
N GLU A 75 -9.44 -5.03 1.07
CA GLU A 75 -9.21 -5.46 2.45
C GLU A 75 -9.80 -4.46 3.46
N SER A 76 -10.10 -4.94 4.67
CA SER A 76 -10.59 -4.10 5.76
C SER A 76 -9.61 -4.07 6.92
N PHE A 77 -9.41 -2.90 7.54
CA PHE A 77 -8.49 -2.73 8.67
C PHE A 77 -9.02 -1.72 9.71
N ARG A 78 -8.46 -1.76 10.92
CA ARG A 78 -8.87 -0.88 12.03
C ARG A 78 -7.76 0.03 12.52
N VAL A 79 -8.06 1.32 12.61
CA VAL A 79 -7.22 2.37 13.21
C VAL A 79 -7.70 2.65 14.64
N PRO A 80 -6.83 2.53 15.67
CA PRO A 80 -7.24 2.68 17.07
C PRO A 80 -7.35 4.15 17.54
N GLY A 81 -6.78 5.11 16.81
CA GLY A 81 -6.82 6.54 17.12
C GLY A 81 -5.74 7.07 18.08
N ASP A 82 -5.05 6.19 18.81
CA ASP A 82 -4.00 6.57 19.78
C ASP A 82 -2.60 6.12 19.34
N ARG A 83 -2.51 5.30 18.27
CA ARG A 83 -1.28 4.65 17.83
C ARG A 83 -1.29 4.44 16.32
N MET A 84 -0.15 4.74 15.71
CA MET A 84 0.13 4.49 14.30
C MET A 84 0.03 3.00 13.95
N ARG A 85 -0.34 2.73 12.69
CA ARG A 85 -0.30 1.43 12.04
C ARG A 85 0.60 1.48 10.81
N PHE A 86 0.99 0.31 10.33
CA PHE A 86 1.82 0.18 9.14
C PHE A 86 1.16 -0.85 8.24
N ALA A 87 1.19 -0.61 6.95
CA ALA A 87 0.73 -1.58 5.98
C ALA A 87 1.59 -1.56 4.72
N ILE A 88 1.59 -2.67 4.00
CA ILE A 88 2.34 -2.85 2.76
C ILE A 88 1.38 -3.39 1.71
N ILE A 89 1.48 -2.84 0.51
CA ILE A 89 0.92 -3.40 -0.71
C ILE A 89 2.07 -3.72 -1.64
N ASP A 90 2.28 -5.00 -1.90
CA ASP A 90 3.28 -5.48 -2.85
C ASP A 90 2.58 -6.03 -4.09
N HIS A 91 3.00 -5.57 -5.26
CA HIS A 91 2.63 -6.17 -6.54
C HIS A 91 3.58 -7.30 -6.90
N TRP A 92 3.02 -8.45 -7.24
CA TRP A 92 3.74 -9.63 -7.71
C TRP A 92 3.21 -10.04 -9.09
N GLY A 93 4.11 -10.29 -10.03
CA GLY A 93 3.81 -10.91 -11.31
C GLY A 93 4.53 -12.24 -11.41
N GLU A 94 3.86 -13.25 -11.96
CA GLU A 94 4.43 -14.57 -12.25
C GLU A 94 3.70 -15.18 -13.46
N ASP A 95 4.46 -15.56 -14.49
CA ASP A 95 3.99 -16.35 -15.64
C ASP A 95 2.72 -15.78 -16.31
N GLY A 96 2.61 -14.45 -16.42
CA GLY A 96 1.47 -13.77 -17.05
C GLY A 96 0.22 -13.66 -16.16
N SER A 97 0.37 -13.97 -14.87
CA SER A 97 -0.58 -13.63 -13.82
C SER A 97 0.00 -12.54 -12.91
N ALA A 98 -0.87 -11.78 -12.26
CA ALA A 98 -0.48 -10.75 -11.31
C ALA A 98 -1.37 -10.79 -10.07
N ASP A 99 -0.81 -10.43 -8.92
CA ASP A 99 -1.49 -10.36 -7.64
C ASP A 99 -1.04 -9.14 -6.81
N LEU A 100 -1.89 -8.74 -5.87
CA LEU A 100 -1.61 -7.66 -4.91
C LEU A 100 -1.71 -8.20 -3.49
N GLU A 101 -0.58 -8.23 -2.80
CA GLU A 101 -0.50 -8.72 -1.43
C GLU A 101 -0.68 -7.58 -0.43
N TRP A 102 -1.58 -7.75 0.55
CA TRP A 102 -1.77 -6.84 1.68
C TRP A 102 -1.18 -7.41 2.97
N THR A 103 -0.27 -6.66 3.59
CA THR A 103 0.22 -6.98 4.94
C THR A 103 -0.01 -5.83 5.91
N PHE A 104 -0.61 -6.11 7.07
CA PHE A 104 -0.93 -5.11 8.10
C PHE A 104 -0.20 -5.37 9.43
N HIS A 105 0.43 -4.32 9.97
CA HIS A 105 1.26 -4.40 11.17
C HIS A 105 0.88 -3.40 12.25
N ARG A 106 1.04 -3.85 13.51
CA ARG A 106 0.87 -3.02 14.72
C ARG A 106 2.15 -2.31 15.15
N GLN A 107 3.30 -2.73 14.62
CA GLN A 107 4.62 -2.21 14.93
C GLN A 107 5.29 -1.76 13.62
N PRO A 108 6.28 -0.86 13.68
CA PRO A 108 7.05 -0.48 12.50
C PRO A 108 7.64 -1.71 11.82
N VAL A 109 7.54 -1.77 10.51
CA VAL A 109 8.21 -2.80 9.72
C VAL A 109 9.71 -2.53 9.75
N ALA A 110 10.50 -3.57 10.02
CA ALA A 110 11.94 -3.49 9.98
C ALA A 110 12.43 -3.85 8.57
N PHE A 111 13.32 -3.02 8.02
CA PHE A 111 14.04 -3.32 6.80
C PHE A 111 15.22 -4.22 7.16
N GLY A 112 15.27 -5.42 6.59
CA GLY A 112 16.35 -6.38 6.75
C GLY A 112 17.29 -6.35 5.57
#